data_AF-F2Z2D7-F1
#
_entry.id   AF-F2Z2D7-F1
#
_cell.length_a   1.000
_cell.length_b   1.000
_cell.length_c   1.000
_cell.angle_alpha   90.00
_cell.angle_beta   90.00
_cell.angle_gamma   90.00
#
_symmetry.space_group_name_H-M   'P 1'
#
loop_
_entity.id
_entity.type
_entity.pdbx_description
1 polymer ?
#
loop_
_entity_poly.entity_id
_entity_poly.type
_entity_poly.pdbx_seq_one_letter_code
_entity_poly.pdbx_strand_id
1 'polypeptide(L)'
;MKTLFLGVTLGLAAALSFTLEEEDITGTWYVKAMVVDKDFPEDRRPRKVSPVKVTALGGGNLEATFTFMREDRCIQKKILMRKTEEPGKFSAYGGRKLIYLQELPGTDDYVFYCKDQRRGGLRYMGKLVGPCRCPHLGSPGHLTCR
;
A
#
# COMPACT_ATOMS: atom_id res chain seq x y z
N MET A 1 -16.01 61.08 -8.73
CA MET A 1 -14.96 60.19 -8.22
C MET A 1 -15.29 58.77 -8.66
N LYS A 2 -14.37 58.08 -9.36
CA LYS A 2 -14.59 56.75 -9.97
C LYS A 2 -14.22 55.66 -8.97
N THR A 3 -15.16 54.79 -8.62
CA THR A 3 -14.95 53.63 -7.76
C THR A 3 -14.48 52.45 -8.60
N LEU A 4 -13.23 52.01 -8.41
CA LEU A 4 -12.69 50.80 -9.04
C LEU A 4 -12.94 49.62 -8.11
N PHE A 5 -13.85 48.73 -8.48
CA PHE A 5 -14.02 47.44 -7.81
C PHE A 5 -13.02 46.44 -8.39
N LEU A 6 -11.95 46.14 -7.66
CA LEU A 6 -11.08 45.00 -7.95
C LEU A 6 -11.82 43.72 -7.55
N GLY A 7 -12.33 42.99 -8.54
CA GLY A 7 -12.79 41.61 -8.35
C GLY A 7 -11.60 40.69 -8.14
N VAL A 8 -11.42 40.20 -6.90
CA VAL A 8 -10.49 39.12 -6.60
C VAL A 8 -11.14 37.82 -7.07
N THR A 9 -10.71 37.29 -8.21
CA THR A 9 -11.07 35.95 -8.65
C THR A 9 -10.32 34.93 -7.80
N LEU A 10 -11.04 34.24 -6.91
CA LEU A 10 -10.53 33.12 -6.14
C LEU A 10 -10.35 31.92 -7.10
N GLY A 11 -9.12 31.72 -7.58
CA GLY A 11 -8.77 30.54 -8.36
C GLY A 11 -8.79 29.30 -7.46
N LEU A 12 -9.85 28.49 -7.53
CA LEU A 12 -9.90 27.19 -6.88
C LEU A 12 -8.98 26.25 -7.66
N ALA A 13 -7.72 26.15 -7.23
CA ALA A 13 -6.84 25.08 -7.69
C ALA A 13 -7.36 23.77 -7.08
N ALA A 14 -8.16 23.02 -7.84
CA ALA A 14 -8.50 21.65 -7.51
C ALA A 14 -7.20 20.84 -7.54
N ALA A 15 -6.61 20.60 -6.37
CA ALA A 15 -5.61 19.56 -6.24
C ALA A 15 -6.31 18.24 -6.56
N LEU A 16 -6.03 17.66 -7.72
CA LEU A 16 -6.44 16.31 -8.08
C LEU A 16 -5.68 15.32 -7.18
N SER A 17 -6.06 15.25 -5.90
CA SER A 17 -5.77 14.07 -5.09
C SER A 17 -6.75 13.00 -5.53
N PHE A 18 -6.27 12.05 -6.35
CA PHE A 18 -7.03 10.82 -6.63
C PHE A 18 -7.34 10.13 -5.31
N THR A 19 -8.62 10.05 -4.97
CA THR A 19 -9.08 9.27 -3.83
C THR A 19 -9.10 7.82 -4.27
N LEU A 20 -8.15 7.01 -3.78
CA LEU A 20 -8.14 5.55 -3.98
C LEU A 20 -9.49 4.96 -3.54
N GLU A 21 -10.27 4.45 -4.50
CA GLU A 21 -11.55 3.80 -4.22
C GLU A 21 -11.33 2.32 -3.83
N GLU A 22 -12.35 1.69 -3.24
CA GLU A 22 -12.24 0.28 -2.82
C GLU A 22 -11.93 -0.64 -4.02
N GLU A 23 -12.58 -0.38 -5.16
CA GLU A 23 -12.43 -1.17 -6.39
C GLU A 23 -10.99 -1.15 -6.91
N ASP A 24 -10.31 0.00 -6.85
CA ASP A 24 -8.91 0.19 -7.28
C ASP A 24 -7.91 -0.65 -6.45
N ILE A 25 -8.28 -1.00 -5.22
CA ILE A 25 -7.41 -1.71 -4.28
C ILE A 25 -7.60 -3.23 -4.38
N THR A 26 -8.76 -3.70 -4.82
CA THR A 26 -9.04 -5.13 -4.92
C THR A 26 -8.26 -5.78 -6.07
N GLY A 27 -8.03 -7.09 -5.97
CA GLY A 27 -7.34 -7.85 -7.01
C GLY A 27 -6.04 -8.49 -6.53
N THR A 28 -5.12 -8.73 -7.47
CA THR A 28 -3.86 -9.42 -7.20
C THR A 28 -2.69 -8.44 -7.29
N TRP A 29 -1.92 -8.37 -6.20
CA TRP A 29 -0.76 -7.51 -6.07
C TRP A 29 0.52 -8.32 -5.93
N TYR A 30 1.62 -7.81 -6.46
CA TYR A 30 2.94 -8.43 -6.40
C TYR A 30 3.90 -7.58 -5.57
N VAL A 31 4.48 -8.17 -4.53
CA VAL A 31 5.52 -7.49 -3.73
C VAL A 31 6.83 -7.53 -4.50
N LYS A 32 7.30 -6.36 -4.94
CA LYS A 32 8.52 -6.19 -5.73
C LYS A 32 9.74 -5.91 -4.87
N ALA A 33 9.55 -5.14 -3.79
CA ALA A 33 10.59 -4.83 -2.81
C ALA A 33 9.99 -4.68 -1.40
N MET A 34 10.83 -4.85 -0.37
CA MET A 34 10.43 -4.66 1.03
C MET A 34 11.55 -3.99 1.80
N VAL A 35 11.16 -3.00 2.60
CA VAL A 35 12.04 -2.30 3.55
C VAL A 35 11.43 -2.46 4.94
N VAL A 36 12.29 -2.63 5.93
CA VAL A 36 11.95 -2.75 7.35
C VAL A 36 12.92 -1.91 8.15
N ASP A 37 12.58 -1.60 9.40
CA ASP A 37 13.52 -0.95 10.32
C ASP A 37 14.87 -1.68 10.39
N LYS A 38 15.93 -0.90 10.64
CA LYS A 38 17.30 -1.41 10.76
C LYS A 38 17.40 -2.57 11.75
N ASP A 39 16.72 -2.44 12.88
CA ASP A 39 16.73 -3.42 13.98
C ASP A 39 15.71 -4.55 13.79
N PHE A 40 15.08 -4.64 12.61
CA PHE A 40 14.17 -5.74 12.31
C PHE A 40 14.96 -7.04 12.09
N PRO A 41 14.68 -8.11 12.87
CA PRO A 41 15.47 -9.34 12.82
C PRO A 41 15.51 -9.97 11.44
N GLU A 42 16.70 -10.34 10.98
CA GLU A 42 16.95 -10.81 9.61
C GLU A 42 16.28 -12.17 9.34
N ASP A 43 16.31 -13.07 10.31
CA ASP A 43 15.60 -14.37 10.34
C ASP A 43 14.08 -14.22 10.13
N ARG A 44 13.54 -13.04 10.48
CA ARG A 44 12.11 -12.73 10.34
C ARG A 44 11.75 -12.11 9.01
N ARG A 45 12.73 -11.76 8.17
CA ARG A 45 12.49 -11.18 6.85
C ARG A 45 12.02 -12.29 5.90
N PRO A 46 10.91 -12.10 5.17
CA PRO A 46 10.45 -13.10 4.22
C PRO A 46 11.47 -13.37 3.12
N ARG A 47 11.83 -14.64 2.89
CA ARG A 47 12.72 -15.05 1.79
C ARG A 47 12.01 -15.06 0.44
N LYS A 48 10.72 -15.42 0.46
CA LYS A 48 9.81 -15.46 -0.69
C LYS A 48 8.43 -15.00 -0.24
N VAL A 49 7.69 -14.35 -1.12
CA VAL A 49 6.32 -13.89 -0.86
C VAL A 49 5.47 -14.25 -2.07
N SER A 50 4.29 -14.83 -1.84
CA SER A 50 3.33 -15.08 -2.92
C SER A 50 2.66 -13.78 -3.36
N PRO A 51 1.90 -13.79 -4.47
CA PRO A 51 1.01 -12.69 -4.77
C PRO A 51 0.05 -12.46 -3.60
N VAL A 52 -0.30 -11.20 -3.36
CA VAL A 52 -1.26 -10.77 -2.34
C VAL A 52 -2.60 -10.62 -3.03
N LYS A 53 -3.58 -11.43 -2.62
CA LYS A 53 -4.96 -11.25 -3.04
C LYS A 53 -5.65 -10.30 -2.07
N VAL A 54 -6.21 -9.22 -2.58
CA VAL A 54 -7.00 -8.26 -1.81
C VAL A 54 -8.45 -8.35 -2.26
N THR A 55 -9.35 -8.59 -1.31
CA THR A 55 -10.79 -8.75 -1.57
C THR A 55 -11.60 -7.78 -0.73
N ALA A 56 -12.61 -7.18 -1.33
CA ALA A 56 -13.64 -6.42 -0.63
C ALA A 56 -14.47 -7.33 0.29
N LEU A 57 -14.76 -6.84 1.50
CA LEU A 57 -15.64 -7.49 2.47
C LEU A 57 -16.94 -6.69 2.70
N GLY A 58 -17.11 -5.57 2.01
CA GLY A 58 -18.23 -4.65 2.21
C GLY A 58 -17.98 -3.61 3.30
N GLY A 59 -18.65 -2.46 3.16
CA GLY A 59 -18.48 -1.31 4.05
C GLY A 59 -17.07 -0.71 4.00
N GLY A 60 -16.34 -0.88 2.89
CA GLY A 60 -14.97 -0.39 2.73
C GLY A 60 -13.89 -1.26 3.37
N ASN A 61 -14.26 -2.36 4.04
CA ASN A 61 -13.30 -3.25 4.66
C ASN A 61 -12.69 -4.19 3.62
N LEU A 62 -11.41 -4.46 3.76
CA LEU A 62 -10.65 -5.30 2.85
C LEU A 62 -10.04 -6.50 3.58
N GLU A 63 -9.71 -7.53 2.82
CA GLU A 63 -8.95 -8.68 3.30
C GLU A 63 -7.77 -8.96 2.38
N ALA A 64 -6.57 -8.96 2.95
CA ALA A 64 -5.35 -9.32 2.25
C ALA A 64 -4.94 -10.76 2.61
N THR A 65 -4.85 -11.63 1.62
CA THR A 65 -4.41 -13.02 1.76
C THR A 65 -3.15 -13.28 0.95
N PHE A 66 -2.14 -13.84 1.60
CA PHE A 66 -0.86 -14.19 0.97
C PHE A 66 -0.13 -15.25 1.79
N THR A 67 0.91 -15.83 1.21
CA THR A 67 1.85 -16.72 1.88
C THR A 67 3.25 -16.14 1.79
N PHE A 68 4.10 -16.49 2.73
CA PHE A 68 5.52 -16.16 2.67
C PHE A 68 6.38 -17.24 3.32
N MET A 69 7.61 -17.36 2.83
CA MET A 69 8.61 -18.27 3.36
C MET A 69 9.43 -17.59 4.46
N ARG A 70 9.53 -18.23 5.61
CA ARG A 70 10.39 -17.82 6.74
C ARG A 70 10.94 -19.08 7.40
N GLU A 71 12.26 -19.13 7.64
CA GLU A 71 12.92 -20.28 8.28
C GLU A 71 12.49 -21.62 7.63
N ASP A 72 12.45 -21.65 6.30
CA ASP A 72 12.02 -22.78 5.46
C ASP A 72 10.58 -23.28 5.68
N ARG A 73 9.75 -22.51 6.39
CA ARG A 73 8.33 -22.73 6.55
C ARG A 73 7.53 -21.79 5.67
N CYS A 74 6.53 -22.34 4.97
CA CYS A 74 5.51 -21.55 4.28
C CYS A 74 4.44 -21.13 5.29
N ILE A 75 4.28 -19.82 5.49
CA ILE A 75 3.34 -19.25 6.45
C ILE A 75 2.24 -18.52 5.67
N GLN A 76 0.99 -18.92 5.87
CA GLN A 76 -0.17 -18.20 5.34
C GLN A 76 -0.56 -17.03 6.27
N LYS A 77 -0.93 -15.91 5.66
CA LYS A 77 -1.52 -14.76 6.33
C LYS A 77 -2.83 -14.38 5.67
N LYS A 78 -3.75 -14.01 6.54
CA LYS A 78 -5.06 -13.46 6.25
C LYS A 78 -5.21 -12.24 7.14
N ILE A 79 -5.24 -11.04 6.55
CA ILE A 79 -5.23 -9.78 7.27
C ILE A 79 -6.52 -9.03 6.96
N LEU A 80 -7.38 -8.90 7.97
CA LEU A 80 -8.52 -8.00 7.92
C LEU A 80 -8.04 -6.55 8.05
N MET A 81 -8.33 -5.74 7.05
CA MET A 81 -8.01 -4.32 6.93
C MET A 81 -9.30 -3.53 7.04
N ARG A 82 -9.53 -2.93 8.20
CA ARG A 82 -10.73 -2.12 8.47
C ARG A 82 -10.57 -0.73 7.89
N LYS A 83 -11.59 -0.25 7.20
CA LYS A 83 -11.65 1.13 6.69
C LYS A 83 -11.46 2.13 7.83
N THR A 84 -10.78 3.23 7.53
CA THR A 84 -10.72 4.40 8.40
C THR A 84 -11.35 5.60 7.69
N GLU A 85 -11.43 6.73 8.37
CA GLU A 85 -11.95 7.98 7.79
C GLU A 85 -11.03 8.55 6.70
N GLU A 86 -9.73 8.28 6.79
CA GLU A 86 -8.75 8.69 5.77
C GLU A 86 -8.72 7.67 4.61
N PRO A 87 -8.95 8.10 3.36
CA PRO A 87 -8.79 7.25 2.19
C PRO A 87 -7.38 6.66 2.08
N GLY A 88 -7.26 5.42 1.60
CA GLY A 88 -5.99 4.71 1.50
C GLY A 88 -5.38 4.28 2.85
N LYS A 89 -6.00 4.62 4.00
CA LYS A 89 -5.58 4.19 5.33
C LYS A 89 -6.52 3.14 5.91
N PHE A 90 -5.92 2.08 6.42
CA PHE A 90 -6.60 0.95 7.03
C PHE A 90 -6.01 0.64 8.40
N SER A 91 -6.83 0.04 9.26
CA SER A 91 -6.41 -0.50 10.55
C SER A 91 -6.57 -2.03 10.61
N ALA A 92 -5.62 -2.71 11.24
CA ALA A 92 -5.66 -4.16 11.43
C ALA A 92 -5.29 -4.52 12.88
N TYR A 93 -5.67 -5.73 13.30
CA TYR A 93 -5.39 -6.25 14.65
C TYR A 93 -5.87 -5.33 15.78
N GLY A 94 -7.09 -4.79 15.65
CA GLY A 94 -7.69 -3.91 16.66
C GLY A 94 -6.98 -2.55 16.78
N GLY A 95 -6.55 -1.97 15.66
CA GLY A 95 -5.87 -0.66 15.63
C GLY A 95 -4.36 -0.72 15.86
N ARG A 96 -3.83 -1.87 16.29
CA ARG A 96 -2.40 -2.07 16.53
C ARG A 96 -1.54 -1.82 15.30
N LYS A 97 -2.05 -2.20 14.12
CA LYS A 97 -1.35 -2.03 12.85
C LYS A 97 -2.11 -1.04 11.98
N LEU A 98 -1.43 0.02 11.55
CA LEU A 98 -1.91 0.93 10.53
C LEU A 98 -1.23 0.61 9.20
N ILE A 99 -2.02 0.66 8.12
CA ILE A 99 -1.59 0.35 6.76
C ILE A 99 -2.01 1.53 5.90
N TYR A 100 -1.07 2.04 5.12
CA TYR A 100 -1.27 3.13 4.18
C TYR A 100 -0.92 2.61 2.80
N LEU A 101 -1.81 2.82 1.85
CA LEU A 101 -1.55 2.60 0.43
C LEU A 101 -1.34 3.96 -0.21
N GLN A 102 -0.18 4.15 -0.82
CA GLN A 102 0.23 5.42 -1.43
C GLN A 102 0.68 5.15 -2.86
N GLU A 103 0.26 5.97 -3.81
CA GLU A 103 0.81 5.95 -5.15
C GLU A 103 2.30 6.27 -5.11
N LEU A 104 3.09 5.62 -5.98
CA LEU A 104 4.47 6.00 -6.21
C LEU A 104 4.53 6.88 -7.48
N PRO A 105 4.77 8.20 -7.36
CA PRO A 105 4.71 9.12 -8.48
C PRO A 105 5.61 8.70 -9.65
N GLY A 106 5.06 8.73 -10.87
CA GLY A 106 5.78 8.37 -12.09
C GLY A 106 5.84 6.86 -12.37
N THR A 107 5.06 6.04 -11.67
CA THR A 107 4.95 4.60 -11.88
C THR A 107 3.52 4.11 -11.70
N ASP A 108 3.21 2.92 -12.21
CA ASP A 108 1.95 2.21 -11.91
C ASP A 108 2.03 1.38 -10.60
N ASP A 109 3.08 1.61 -9.81
CA ASP A 109 3.32 0.94 -8.55
C ASP A 109 2.86 1.78 -7.36
N TYR A 110 2.66 1.09 -6.25
CA TYR A 110 2.20 1.66 -4.99
C TYR A 110 3.14 1.25 -3.85
N VAL A 111 3.10 2.03 -2.78
CA VAL A 111 3.77 1.74 -1.53
C VAL A 111 2.74 1.33 -0.49
N PHE A 112 2.82 0.09 -0.02
CA PHE A 112 2.20 -0.31 1.24
C PHE A 112 3.13 0.05 2.39
N TYR A 113 2.82 1.15 3.07
CA TYR A 113 3.51 1.57 4.28
C TYR A 113 2.74 1.09 5.52
N CYS A 114 3.44 0.43 6.44
CA CYS A 114 2.86 -0.19 7.62
C CYS A 114 3.52 0.35 8.88
N LYS A 115 2.70 0.72 9.87
CA LYS A 115 3.11 0.98 11.25
C LYS A 115 2.51 -0.10 12.14
N ASP A 116 3.32 -0.84 12.88
CA ASP A 116 2.86 -1.93 13.77
C ASP A 116 3.37 -1.70 15.19
N GLN A 117 2.46 -1.42 16.12
CA GLN A 117 2.80 -1.19 17.52
C GLN A 117 2.85 -2.52 18.28
N ARG A 118 4.03 -2.96 18.71
CA ARG A 118 4.19 -4.22 19.47
C ARG A 118 4.69 -3.94 20.88
N ARG A 119 4.71 -4.97 21.73
CA ARG A 119 5.28 -4.91 23.09
C ARG A 119 6.74 -4.41 23.12
N GLY A 120 7.47 -4.54 22.00
CA GLY A 120 8.83 -4.04 21.82
C GLY A 120 8.93 -2.71 21.06
N GLY A 121 7.87 -1.90 21.04
CA GLY A 121 7.84 -0.59 20.39
C GLY A 121 7.16 -0.57 19.02
N LEU A 122 7.25 0.59 18.37
CA LEU A 122 6.69 0.86 17.06
C LEU A 122 7.63 0.34 15.97
N ARG A 123 7.09 -0.41 15.01
CA ARG A 123 7.83 -0.92 13.85
C ARG A 123 7.28 -0.38 12.54
N TYR A 124 8.18 -0.05 11.63
CA TYR A 124 7.88 0.43 10.30
C TYR A 124 8.27 -0.59 9.24
N MET A 125 7.44 -0.67 8.19
CA MET A 125 7.70 -1.52 7.04
C MET A 125 7.12 -0.86 5.79
N GLY A 126 7.93 -0.79 4.73
CA GLY A 126 7.51 -0.39 3.40
C GLY A 126 7.50 -1.60 2.46
N LYS A 127 6.54 -1.66 1.55
CA LYS A 127 6.52 -2.64 0.46
C LYS A 127 6.20 -1.92 -0.83
N LEU A 128 7.04 -2.10 -1.84
CA LEU A 128 6.71 -1.72 -3.21
C LEU A 128 5.82 -2.83 -3.77
N VAL A 129 4.63 -2.47 -4.24
CA VAL A 129 3.67 -3.40 -4.82
C VAL A 129 3.15 -2.87 -6.15
N GLY A 130 2.76 -3.79 -7.03
CA GLY A 130 2.07 -3.43 -8.27
C GLY A 130 1.16 -4.54 -8.77
N PRO A 131 0.24 -4.24 -9.69
CA PRO A 131 -0.64 -5.22 -10.32
C PRO A 131 0.14 -6.20 -11.22
N CYS A 132 1.35 -5.82 -11.66
CA CYS A 132 2.19 -6.63 -12.51
C CYS A 132 3.41 -7.22 -11.81
N ARG A 133 3.80 -8.43 -12.22
CA ARG A 133 5.10 -8.99 -11.86
C ARG A 133 6.17 -8.23 -12.63
N CYS A 134 7.20 -7.74 -11.94
CA CYS A 134 8.47 -7.55 -12.62
C CYS A 134 9.03 -8.95 -12.92
N PRO A 135 9.20 -9.36 -14.18
CA PRO A 135 10.11 -10.45 -14.46
C PRO A 135 11.49 -10.02 -13.97
N HIS A 136 12.27 -10.99 -13.49
CA HIS A 136 13.59 -10.79 -12.91
C HIS A 136 14.40 -9.73 -13.67
N LEU A 137 15.01 -8.81 -12.91
CA LEU A 137 15.87 -7.72 -13.37
C LEU A 137 17.03 -8.31 -14.18
N GLY A 138 16.82 -8.56 -15.48
CA GLY A 138 17.75 -9.31 -16.32
C GLY A 138 17.31 -9.51 -17.76
N SER A 139 16.24 -8.86 -18.24
CA SER A 139 15.92 -8.85 -19.67
C SER A 139 15.53 -7.44 -20.10
N PRO A 140 16.29 -6.80 -21.01
CA PRO A 140 15.88 -5.54 -21.61
C PRO A 140 14.77 -5.85 -22.60
N GLY A 141 13.54 -5.66 -22.18
CA GLY A 141 12.37 -5.81 -23.02
C GLY A 141 11.22 -5.07 -22.39
N HIS A 142 10.69 -4.08 -23.10
CA HIS A 142 9.42 -3.43 -22.84
C HIS A 142 8.39 -4.46 -22.37
N LEU A 143 7.94 -4.34 -21.12
CA LEU A 143 6.84 -5.15 -20.60
C LEU A 143 5.65 -4.24 -20.43
N THR A 144 4.88 -4.14 -21.51
CA THR A 144 3.51 -3.65 -21.45
C THR A 144 2.68 -4.69 -20.71
N CYS A 145 2.14 -4.31 -19.54
CA CYS A 145 0.97 -4.97 -19.02
C CYS A 145 -0.25 -4.47 -19.78
N ARG A 146 -1.03 -5.38 -20.36
CA ARG A 146 -2.38 -5.12 -20.82
C ARG A 146 -3.37 -5.30 -19.68
#